data_AF-A1XYU0-F1
#
_entry.id   AF-A1XYU0-F1
#
_cell.length_a   1.000
_cell.length_b   1.000
_cell.length_c   1.000
_cell.angle_alpha   90.00
_cell.angle_beta   90.00
_cell.angle_gamma   90.00
#
_symmetry.space_group_name_H-M   'P 1'
#
loop_
_entity.id
_entity.type
_entity.pdbx_description
1 polymer ?
#
loop_
_entity_poly.entity_id
_entity_poly.type
_entity_poly.pdbx_seq_one_letter_code
_entity_poly.pdbx_strand_id
1 'polypeptide(L)' 'MSQSKREQVVSHLRYIRQELREMHQGVIEDGLLPEPDEVKGVMSQVEAVLELIEGKSSRKAKGR' A
#
# COMPACT_ATOMS: atom_id res chain seq x y z
N MET A 1 18.28 2.57 8.06
CA MET A 1 17.24 3.35 7.34
C MET A 1 17.20 4.76 7.91
N SER A 2 17.21 5.80 7.07
CA SER A 2 17.26 7.19 7.53
C SER A 2 15.95 7.62 8.19
N GLN A 3 15.99 8.60 9.08
CA GLN A 3 14.80 9.12 9.77
C GLN A 3 13.73 9.62 8.79
N SER A 4 14.13 10.41 7.78
CA SER A 4 13.23 10.89 6.73
C SER A 4 12.53 9.76 5.97
N LYS A 5 13.27 8.69 5.62
CA LYS A 5 12.70 7.51 4.95
C LYS A 5 11.69 6.78 5.82
N ARG A 6 11.97 6.69 7.13
CA ARG A 6 11.05 6.08 8.11
C ARG A 6 9.75 6.88 8.22
N GLU A 7 9.84 8.20 8.33
CA GLU A 7 8.67 9.08 8.39
C GLU A 7 7.81 8.97 7.13
N GLN A 8 8.46 8.91 5.96
CA GLN A 8 7.78 8.74 4.68
C GLN A 8 7.00 7.41 4.60
N VAL A 9 7.63 6.31 5.02
CA VAL A 9 6.99 4.98 5.10
C VAL A 9 5.82 4.99 6.08
N VAL A 10 5.98 5.58 7.26
CA VAL A 10 4.91 5.67 8.27
C VAL A 10 3.72 6.47 7.75
N SER A 11 3.98 7.57 7.03
CA SER A 11 2.93 8.37 6.40
C SER A 11 2.16 7.56 5.36
N HIS A 12 2.83 6.89 4.43
CA HIS A 12 2.18 6.07 3.39
C HIS A 12 1.36 4.92 4.00
N LEU A 13 1.90 4.23 5.00
CA LEU A 13 1.17 3.17 5.70
C LEU A 13 -0.08 3.67 6.42
N ARG A 14 -0.08 4.92 6.92
CA ARG A 14 -1.29 5.52 7.50
C ARG A 14 -2.36 5.73 6.44
N TYR A 15 -1.99 6.28 5.28
CA TYR A 15 -2.93 6.48 4.17
C TYR A 15 -3.52 5.16 3.65
N ILE A 16 -2.67 4.17 3.36
CA ILE A 16 -3.12 2.84 2.90
C ILE A 16 -4.11 2.21 3.89
N ARG A 17 -3.83 2.32 5.20
CA ARG A 17 -4.74 1.79 6.23
C ARG A 17 -6.07 2.53 6.28
N GLN A 18 -6.09 3.83 6.00
CA GLN A 18 -7.32 4.61 5.95
C GLN A 18 -8.17 4.19 4.76
N GLU A 19 -7.57 4.10 3.57
CA GLU A 19 -8.25 3.68 2.34
C GLU A 19 -8.82 2.25 2.47
N LEU A 20 -8.05 1.32 3.04
CA LEU A 20 -8.54 -0.04 3.34
C LEU A 20 -9.72 -0.05 4.32
N ARG A 21 -9.73 0.84 5.31
CA ARG A 21 -10.86 0.94 6.26
C ARG A 21 -12.10 1.49 5.57
N GLU A 22 -11.96 2.48 4.72
CA GLU A 22 -13.08 3.06 3.96
C GLU A 22 -13.68 2.02 3.01
N MET A 23 -12.85 1.28 2.26
CA MET A 23 -13.33 0.18 1.41
C MET A 23 -14.02 -0.92 2.23
N HIS A 24 -13.42 -1.35 3.35
CA HIS A 24 -14.04 -2.34 4.23
C HIS A 24 -15.38 -1.84 4.80
N GLN A 25 -15.46 -0.56 5.16
CA GLN A 25 -16.67 0.04 5.70
C GLN A 25 -17.79 0.05 4.66
N GLY A 26 -17.51 0.44 3.41
CA GLY A 26 -18.49 0.40 2.32
C GLY A 26 -19.01 -1.02 2.04
N VAL A 27 -18.15 -2.05 2.18
CA VAL A 27 -18.57 -3.45 2.07
C VAL A 27 -19.50 -3.84 3.22
N ILE A 28 -19.16 -3.50 4.46
CA ILE A 28 -19.90 -3.95 5.66
C ILE A 28 -21.21 -3.18 5.87
N GLU A 29 -21.21 -1.85 5.68
CA GLU A 29 -22.40 -1.01 5.91
C GLU A 29 -23.33 -0.98 4.71
N ASP A 30 -22.78 -0.87 3.50
CA ASP A 30 -23.58 -0.58 2.29
C ASP A 30 -23.62 -1.75 1.28
N GLY A 31 -22.85 -2.83 1.52
CA GLY A 31 -22.72 -3.94 0.58
C GLY A 31 -22.00 -3.57 -0.72
N LEU A 32 -21.26 -2.45 -0.72
CA LEU A 32 -20.56 -1.92 -1.88
C LEU A 32 -19.20 -2.59 -2.02
N LEU A 33 -19.07 -3.45 -3.03
CA LEU A 33 -17.78 -4.05 -3.37
C LEU A 33 -16.88 -3.02 -4.06
N PRO A 34 -15.58 -2.95 -3.69
CA PRO A 34 -14.65 -2.07 -4.38
C PRO A 34 -14.42 -2.54 -5.81
N GLU A 35 -14.21 -1.59 -6.71
CA GLU A 35 -13.88 -1.88 -8.10
C GLU A 35 -12.49 -2.53 -8.20
N PRO A 36 -12.25 -3.40 -9.20
CA PRO A 36 -10.97 -4.07 -9.35
C PRO A 36 -9.77 -3.10 -9.44
N ASP A 37 -9.97 -1.93 -10.02
CA ASP A 37 -8.91 -0.93 -10.18
C ASP A 37 -8.60 -0.18 -8.87
N GLU A 38 -9.57 -0.02 -7.97
CA GLU A 38 -9.32 0.52 -6.61
C GLU A 38 -8.45 -0.44 -5.81
N VAL A 39 -8.77 -1.74 -5.87
CA VAL A 39 -7.97 -2.79 -5.22
C VAL A 39 -6.55 -2.84 -5.79
N LYS A 40 -6.39 -2.75 -7.12
CA LYS A 40 -5.06 -2.68 -7.75
C LYS A 40 -4.30 -1.42 -7.35
N GLY A 41 -4.98 -0.29 -7.18
CA GLY A 41 -4.40 0.96 -6.71
C GLY A 41 -3.76 0.79 -5.33
N VAL A 42 -4.52 0.26 -4.37
CA VAL A 42 -4.01 0.01 -3.01
C VAL A 42 -2.86 -1.01 -3.00
N MET A 43 -2.98 -2.09 -3.78
CA MET A 43 -1.91 -3.07 -3.95
C MET A 43 -0.61 -2.43 -4.46
N SER A 44 -0.71 -1.56 -5.47
CA SER A 44 0.44 -0.83 -6.03
C SER A 44 1.08 0.10 -5.00
N GLN A 45 0.28 0.77 -4.17
CA GLN A 45 0.79 1.60 -3.07
C GLN A 45 1.55 0.75 -2.02
N VAL A 46 1.04 -0.43 -1.67
CA VAL A 46 1.71 -1.37 -0.75
C VAL A 46 3.03 -1.85 -1.32
N GLU A 47 3.07 -2.20 -2.61
CA GLU A 47 4.31 -2.60 -3.30
C GLU A 47 5.35 -1.48 -3.30
N ALA A 48 4.94 -0.23 -3.55
CA ALA A 48 5.84 0.92 -3.48
C ALA A 48 6.42 1.11 -2.07
N VAL A 49 5.61 0.91 -1.01
CA VAL A 49 6.12 0.94 0.37
C VAL A 49 7.11 -0.20 0.62
N LEU A 50 6.84 -1.39 0.11
CA LEU A 50 7.76 -2.53 0.23
C LEU A 50 9.10 -2.25 -0.46
N GLU A 51 9.08 -1.70 -1.68
CA GLU A 51 10.30 -1.25 -2.37
C GLU A 51 11.09 -0.22 -1.57
N LEU A 52 10.38 0.75 -0.98
CA LEU A 52 11.02 1.76 -0.16
C LEU A 52 11.73 1.06 1.00
N ILE A 53 11.10 0.12 1.69
CA ILE A 53 11.72 -0.58 2.83
C ILE A 53 12.92 -1.43 2.39
N GLU A 54 12.76 -2.28 1.37
CA GLU A 54 13.79 -3.22 0.90
C GLU A 54 14.93 -2.55 0.11
N GLY A 55 14.66 -1.37 -0.45
CA GLY A 55 15.56 -0.68 -1.37
C GLY A 55 15.49 -1.25 -2.80
N LYS A 56 15.89 -0.43 -3.79
CA LYS A 56 15.79 -0.73 -5.24
C LYS A 56 16.47 -2.03 -5.72
N SER A 57 17.17 -2.77 -4.86
CA SER A 57 17.97 -3.95 -5.21
C SER A 57 17.18 -5.27 -5.17
N SER A 58 16.09 -5.38 -4.39
CA SER A 58 15.40 -6.67 -4.19
C SER A 58 14.67 -7.19 -5.44
N ARG A 59 14.23 -6.30 -6.35
CA ARG A 59 13.59 -6.72 -7.62
C ARG A 59 14.54 -7.33 -8.64
N LYS A 60 15.83 -6.98 -8.61
CA LYS A 60 16.81 -7.55 -9.56
C LYS A 60 17.09 -9.03 -9.29
N ALA A 61 16.77 -9.51 -8.08
CA ALA A 61 16.99 -10.89 -7.65
C ALA A 61 15.79 -11.82 -7.87
N LYS A 62 14.57 -11.30 -8.02
CA LYS A 62 13.34 -12.10 -8.12
C LYS A 62 12.81 -12.27 -9.56
N GLY A 63 13.49 -11.66 -10.53
CA GLY A 63 13.17 -11.73 -11.96
C GLY A 63 14.21 -12.48 -12.80
N ARG A 64 14.94 -13.45 -12.23
CA ARG A 64 15.93 -14.27 -12.93
C ARG A 64 15.74 -15.75 -12.59
#